data_AF-A0A4P2Q463-F1
#
_entry.id   AF-A0A4P2Q463-F1
#
_cell.length_a   1.000
_cell.length_b   1.000
_cell.length_c   1.000
_cell.angle_alpha   90.00
_cell.angle_beta   90.00
_cell.angle_gamma   90.00
#
_symmetry.space_group_name_H-M   'P 1'
#
loop_
_entity.id
_entity.type
_entity.pdbx_description
1 polymer ?
#
loop_
_entity_poly.entity_id
_entity_poly.type
_entity_poly.pdbx_seq_one_letter_code
_entity_poly.pdbx_strand_id
1 'polypeptide(L)'
;MSGSGSQAGESGRNRPKTAATLAALGLVAATGLICGAVALRNPATVVAREHRRGVAPTAAAVAGTGSARGDDAPDPEPRATAAEPEAPPARTEPARAQATELENAEAAGIAALRALVERYPEDPPVVRALALAQGREKAFADALSTMKRLFEIAPEETGNDQVEQLILRIANGPPDVALTALDLMAKHMGSRGPDLLYEVVTGARFGDYPRDHASRLLHESSVRQLASPALIIADDLRRLSGCPTKAQLATARREGDVRALHYVKHWLTPHRCATNRRRTCIKCGSLHKDLRAAASAIEKRRNEKAAASASAPAASAAP
;
A
#
# COMPACT_ATOMS: atom_id res chain seq x y z
N MET A 1 -17.17 -44.27 -24.73
CA MET A 1 -16.60 -45.07 -23.62
C MET A 1 -16.99 -44.38 -22.33
N SER A 2 -17.99 -44.96 -21.66
CA SER A 2 -18.58 -44.47 -20.41
C SER A 2 -17.60 -44.67 -19.26
N GLY A 3 -17.44 -43.64 -18.43
CA GLY A 3 -16.70 -43.71 -17.18
C GLY A 3 -17.54 -43.15 -16.03
N SER A 4 -18.42 -44.00 -15.49
CA SER A 4 -19.08 -43.80 -14.20
C SER A 4 -18.14 -44.20 -13.06
N GLY A 5 -18.22 -43.47 -11.95
CA GLY A 5 -18.06 -44.06 -10.62
C GLY A 5 -16.96 -43.47 -9.73
N SER A 6 -17.36 -42.93 -8.58
CA SER A 6 -16.87 -43.24 -7.22
C SER A 6 -17.36 -42.14 -6.26
N GLN A 7 -18.49 -42.37 -5.59
CA GLN A 7 -18.59 -42.88 -4.21
C GLN A 7 -18.04 -41.91 -3.15
N ALA A 8 -18.99 -41.23 -2.52
CA ALA A 8 -18.86 -40.52 -1.25
C ALA A 8 -18.80 -41.53 -0.10
N GLY A 9 -17.77 -41.43 0.74
CA GLY A 9 -17.67 -42.11 2.03
C GLY A 9 -17.89 -41.10 3.15
N GLU A 10 -19.11 -41.04 3.68
CA GLU A 10 -19.46 -40.30 4.89
C GLU A 10 -19.00 -41.12 6.11
N SER A 11 -17.88 -40.72 6.73
CA SER A 11 -17.38 -41.34 7.97
C SER A 11 -17.85 -40.52 9.17
N GLY A 12 -19.00 -40.91 9.72
CA GLY A 12 -19.54 -40.37 10.97
C GLY A 12 -18.66 -40.75 12.17
N ARG A 13 -17.78 -39.82 12.58
CA ARG A 13 -17.05 -39.93 13.85
C ARG A 13 -17.87 -39.35 15.00
N ASN A 14 -18.39 -40.25 15.84
CA ASN A 14 -18.89 -39.96 17.18
C ASN A 14 -17.84 -39.21 18.00
N ARG A 15 -17.99 -37.89 18.14
CA ARG A 15 -17.18 -37.08 19.07
C ARG A 15 -17.65 -37.32 20.51
N PRO A 16 -16.74 -37.69 21.45
CA PRO A 16 -17.10 -37.86 22.85
C PRO A 16 -17.49 -36.51 23.47
N LYS A 17 -18.69 -36.44 24.06
CA LYS A 17 -19.29 -35.23 24.67
C LYS A 17 -18.54 -34.71 25.91
N THR A 18 -17.51 -35.41 26.38
CA THR A 18 -16.75 -35.06 27.59
C THR A 18 -15.65 -34.02 27.35
N ALA A 19 -15.25 -33.76 26.10
CA ALA A 19 -14.23 -32.74 25.81
C ALA A 19 -14.76 -31.29 25.84
N ALA A 20 -16.08 -31.11 25.74
CA ALA A 20 -16.69 -29.77 25.67
C ALA A 20 -16.75 -29.05 27.03
N THR A 21 -16.82 -29.79 28.14
CA THR A 21 -16.97 -29.21 29.48
C THR A 21 -15.65 -28.66 30.05
N LEU A 22 -14.51 -29.26 29.71
CA LEU A 22 -13.20 -28.76 30.15
C LEU A 22 -12.77 -27.48 29.42
N ALA A 23 -13.16 -27.31 28.15
CA ALA A 23 -12.87 -26.09 27.38
C ALA A 23 -13.63 -24.86 27.91
N ALA A 24 -14.86 -25.05 28.42
CA ALA A 24 -15.67 -23.95 28.97
C ALA A 24 -15.10 -23.38 30.28
N LEU A 25 -14.54 -24.23 31.15
CA LEU A 25 -13.91 -23.80 32.42
C LEU A 25 -12.64 -22.96 32.18
N GLY A 26 -11.84 -23.30 31.16
CA GLY A 26 -10.65 -22.54 30.81
C GLY A 26 -10.95 -21.10 30.36
N LEU A 27 -12.04 -20.90 29.61
CA LEU A 27 -12.44 -19.58 29.11
C LEU A 27 -12.88 -18.64 30.25
N VAL A 28 -13.59 -19.16 31.26
CA VAL A 28 -14.05 -18.38 32.41
C VAL A 28 -12.86 -17.93 33.27
N ALA A 29 -11.89 -18.81 33.50
CA ALA A 29 -10.68 -18.48 34.25
C ALA A 29 -9.84 -17.39 33.56
N ALA A 30 -9.65 -17.48 32.24
CA ALA A 30 -8.91 -16.47 31.47
C ALA A 30 -9.62 -15.10 31.48
N THR A 31 -10.94 -15.09 31.36
CA THR A 31 -11.73 -13.84 31.37
C THR A 31 -11.68 -13.15 32.75
N GLY A 32 -11.74 -13.92 33.84
CA GLY A 32 -11.63 -13.39 35.20
C GLY A 32 -10.27 -12.73 35.47
N LEU A 33 -9.18 -13.30 34.96
CA LEU A 33 -7.82 -12.78 35.14
C LEU A 33 -7.63 -11.44 34.41
N ILE A 34 -8.20 -11.30 33.20
CA ILE A 34 -8.17 -10.06 32.43
C ILE A 34 -8.99 -8.96 33.12
N CYS A 35 -10.21 -9.26 33.57
CA CYS A 35 -11.06 -8.29 34.27
C CYS A 35 -10.43 -7.84 35.61
N GLY A 36 -9.82 -8.76 36.36
CA GLY A 36 -9.10 -8.43 37.60
C GLY A 36 -7.90 -7.50 37.37
N ALA A 37 -7.12 -7.75 36.31
CA ALA A 37 -5.98 -6.89 35.96
C ALA A 37 -6.39 -5.47 35.54
N VAL A 38 -7.57 -5.31 34.92
CA VAL A 38 -8.13 -3.99 34.56
C VAL A 38 -8.66 -3.26 35.80
N ALA A 39 -9.30 -3.96 36.73
CA ALA A 39 -9.82 -3.35 37.97
C ALA A 39 -8.72 -2.87 38.92
N LEU A 40 -7.54 -3.52 38.91
CA LEU A 40 -6.38 -3.12 39.72
C LEU A 40 -5.56 -1.96 39.13
N ARG A 41 -5.91 -1.45 37.93
CA ARG A 41 -5.24 -0.28 37.35
C ARG A 41 -5.67 0.99 38.09
N ASN A 42 -4.73 1.60 38.82
CA ASN A 42 -4.94 2.86 39.51
C ASN A 42 -5.20 4.00 38.50
N PRO A 43 -6.39 4.64 38.50
CA PRO A 43 -6.74 5.68 37.53
C PRO A 43 -5.81 6.90 37.61
N ALA A 44 -5.18 7.16 38.75
CA ALA A 44 -4.23 8.26 38.91
C ALA A 44 -2.97 8.10 38.03
N THR A 45 -2.56 6.87 37.73
CA THR A 45 -1.39 6.60 36.89
C THR A 45 -1.66 6.81 35.39
N VAL A 46 -2.93 6.73 34.97
CA VAL A 46 -3.33 6.96 33.58
C VAL A 46 -3.38 8.46 33.28
N VAL A 47 -3.95 9.26 34.18
CA VAL A 47 -4.00 10.73 34.04
C VAL A 47 -2.60 11.35 34.04
N ALA A 48 -1.67 10.82 34.86
CA ALA A 48 -0.28 11.29 34.89
C ALA A 48 0.49 11.04 33.59
N ARG A 49 0.08 10.05 32.76
CA ARG A 49 0.71 9.80 31.45
C ARG A 49 0.13 10.65 30.32
N GLU A 50 -1.15 11.04 30.40
CA GLU A 50 -1.76 11.91 29.39
C GLU A 50 -1.26 13.36 29.48
N HIS A 51 -0.95 13.87 30.68
CA HIS A 51 -0.35 15.19 30.83
C HIS A 51 1.10 15.31 30.30
N ARG A 52 1.84 14.21 30.13
CA ARG A 52 3.18 14.24 29.53
C ARG A 52 3.20 14.24 27.99
N ARG A 53 2.06 14.11 27.33
CA ARG A 53 1.93 14.20 25.86
C ARG A 53 1.44 15.56 25.36
N GLY A 54 1.22 16.52 26.24
CA GLY A 54 0.87 17.89 25.88
C GLY A 54 2.09 18.73 25.51
N VAL A 55 2.21 19.01 24.21
CA VAL A 55 2.62 20.31 23.63
C VAL A 55 3.94 20.90 24.17
N ALA A 56 5.01 20.75 23.38
CA ALA A 56 6.11 21.71 23.42
C ALA A 56 5.60 23.08 22.92
N PRO A 57 5.81 24.18 23.65
CA PRO A 57 5.37 25.51 23.23
C PRO A 57 6.35 26.05 22.18
N THR A 58 5.91 26.08 20.92
CA THR A 58 6.60 26.84 19.86
C THR A 58 6.18 28.30 20.00
N ALA A 59 6.99 29.07 20.73
CA ALA A 59 6.87 30.52 20.84
C ALA A 59 7.82 31.19 19.85
N ALA A 60 7.25 31.93 18.88
CA ALA A 60 7.77 33.11 18.17
C ALA A 60 6.81 33.36 16.99
N ALA A 61 5.78 34.20 17.06
CA ALA A 61 5.81 35.66 17.21
C ALA A 61 6.75 36.36 16.22
N VAL A 62 6.26 36.62 15.00
CA VAL A 62 6.57 37.87 14.28
C VAL A 62 5.30 38.36 13.62
N ALA A 63 4.80 39.47 14.14
CA ALA A 63 3.75 40.30 13.54
C ALA A 63 4.31 41.04 12.31
N GLY A 64 3.48 41.18 11.28
CA GLY A 64 3.84 41.92 10.07
C GLY A 64 2.60 42.41 9.34
N THR A 65 1.95 43.40 9.92
CA THR A 65 0.94 44.26 9.28
C THR A 65 1.62 45.11 8.20
N GLY A 66 1.08 45.18 6.99
CA GLY A 66 1.67 46.05 5.95
C GLY A 66 0.89 46.06 4.64
N SER A 67 -0.10 46.94 4.57
CA SER A 67 -0.79 47.37 3.36
C SER A 67 0.08 48.36 2.57
N ALA A 68 0.21 48.22 1.25
CA ALA A 68 0.42 49.34 0.33
C ALA A 68 0.20 48.95 -1.13
N ARG A 69 -0.75 49.62 -1.78
CA ARG A 69 -0.73 49.94 -3.22
C ARG A 69 0.43 50.89 -3.51
N GLY A 70 1.05 50.74 -4.67
CA GLY A 70 2.00 51.71 -5.22
C GLY A 70 2.39 51.32 -6.63
N ASP A 71 1.67 51.85 -7.62
CA ASP A 71 2.21 52.14 -8.94
C ASP A 71 3.38 53.12 -8.77
N ASP A 72 4.56 52.80 -9.30
CA ASP A 72 5.51 53.80 -9.82
C ASP A 72 6.71 53.09 -10.51
N ALA A 73 6.89 53.40 -11.79
CA ALA A 73 8.11 53.19 -12.55
C ALA A 73 9.00 54.43 -12.36
N PRO A 74 10.33 54.28 -12.18
CA PRO A 74 11.22 54.73 -13.27
C PRO A 74 12.56 53.99 -13.41
N ASP A 75 13.05 54.09 -14.65
CA ASP A 75 14.41 54.10 -15.21
C ASP A 75 15.48 53.00 -14.98
N PRO A 76 16.29 52.69 -16.03
CA PRO A 76 17.30 51.66 -16.03
C PRO A 76 18.70 52.22 -15.70
N GLU A 77 19.32 51.68 -14.66
CA GLU A 77 20.75 51.83 -14.34
C GLU A 77 21.37 50.44 -14.03
N PRO A 78 22.70 50.32 -13.90
CA PRO A 78 23.63 49.99 -14.98
C PRO A 78 24.00 48.51 -14.93
N ARG A 79 24.40 47.96 -16.09
CA ARG A 79 24.91 46.59 -16.24
C ARG A 79 26.04 46.30 -15.25
N ALA A 80 25.70 45.65 -14.14
CA ALA A 80 26.65 44.93 -13.32
C ALA A 80 27.12 43.72 -14.14
N THR A 81 28.43 43.70 -14.41
CA THR A 81 29.15 42.59 -15.01
C THR A 81 28.87 41.34 -14.19
N ALA A 82 28.00 40.47 -14.71
CA ALA A 82 27.65 39.21 -14.09
C ALA A 82 28.92 38.37 -13.99
N ALA A 83 29.41 38.22 -12.76
CA ALA A 83 30.41 37.22 -12.44
C ALA A 83 29.84 35.87 -12.86
N GLU A 84 30.54 35.23 -13.80
CA GLU A 84 30.25 33.89 -14.30
C GLU A 84 30.13 32.95 -13.10
N PRO A 85 28.95 32.34 -12.85
CA PRO A 85 28.76 31.44 -11.72
C PRO A 85 29.71 30.26 -11.88
N GLU A 86 30.72 30.20 -11.01
CA GLU A 86 31.68 29.11 -10.92
C GLU A 86 30.88 27.80 -10.79
N ALA A 87 30.94 26.98 -11.84
CA ALA A 87 30.14 25.79 -11.96
C ALA A 87 30.39 24.87 -10.74
N PRO A 88 29.34 24.41 -10.03
CA PRO A 88 29.50 23.51 -8.90
C PRO A 88 30.34 22.31 -9.33
N PRO A 89 31.32 21.86 -8.52
CA PRO A 89 32.17 20.73 -8.86
C PRO A 89 31.30 19.53 -9.23
N ALA A 90 31.55 18.96 -10.40
CA ALA A 90 30.83 17.80 -10.92
C ALA A 90 30.82 16.71 -9.85
N ARG A 91 29.62 16.33 -9.37
CA ARG A 91 29.46 15.24 -8.43
C ARG A 91 30.02 13.98 -9.08
N THR A 92 31.11 13.45 -8.53
CA THR A 92 31.68 12.17 -8.95
C THR A 92 30.57 11.13 -8.92
N GLU A 93 30.24 10.53 -10.07
CA GLU A 93 29.24 9.48 -10.13
C GLU A 93 29.64 8.35 -9.17
N PRO A 94 28.70 7.83 -8.35
CA PRO A 94 29.00 6.75 -7.42
C PRO A 94 29.55 5.55 -8.20
N ALA A 95 30.60 4.92 -7.65
CA ALA A 95 31.23 3.77 -8.27
C ALA A 95 30.20 2.64 -8.44
N ARG A 96 29.97 2.21 -9.69
CA ARG A 96 29.07 1.11 -10.04
C ARG A 96 29.86 -0.16 -10.35
N ALA A 97 29.28 -1.31 -10.02
CA ALA A 97 29.82 -2.60 -10.42
C ALA A 97 29.71 -2.76 -11.95
N GLN A 98 30.68 -3.45 -12.55
CA GLN A 98 30.57 -3.82 -13.96
C GLN A 98 29.50 -4.90 -14.13
N ALA A 99 28.80 -4.91 -15.27
CA ALA A 99 27.75 -5.90 -15.55
C ALA A 99 28.25 -7.35 -15.43
N THR A 100 29.47 -7.60 -15.92
CA THR A 100 30.12 -8.92 -15.83
C THR A 100 30.44 -9.33 -14.38
N GLU A 101 30.81 -8.39 -13.50
CA GLU A 101 31.03 -8.67 -12.08
C GLU A 101 29.74 -9.07 -11.38
N LEU A 102 28.64 -8.38 -11.70
CA LEU A 102 27.32 -8.69 -11.16
C LEU A 102 26.82 -10.07 -11.63
N GLU A 103 26.89 -10.36 -12.93
CA GLU A 103 26.51 -11.67 -13.48
C GLU A 103 27.31 -12.82 -12.85
N ASN A 104 28.63 -12.65 -12.69
CA ASN A 104 29.49 -13.63 -12.02
C ASN A 104 29.10 -13.83 -10.56
N ALA A 105 28.77 -12.74 -9.84
CA ALA A 105 28.33 -12.82 -8.45
C ALA A 105 26.95 -13.48 -8.31
N GLU A 106 26.00 -13.20 -9.22
CA GLU A 106 24.70 -13.86 -9.26
C GLU A 106 24.83 -15.36 -9.48
N ALA A 107 25.72 -15.78 -10.41
CA ALA A 107 26.01 -17.19 -10.66
C ALA A 107 26.67 -17.88 -9.46
N ALA A 108 27.52 -17.18 -8.72
CA ALA A 108 28.21 -17.69 -7.53
C ALA A 108 27.34 -17.72 -6.26
N GLY A 109 26.18 -17.03 -6.24
CA GLY A 109 25.18 -17.08 -5.17
C GLY A 109 25.29 -15.98 -4.11
N ILE A 110 24.53 -16.12 -3.00
CA ILE A 110 24.35 -15.06 -2.00
C ILE A 110 25.66 -14.57 -1.38
N ALA A 111 26.61 -15.46 -1.12
CA ALA A 111 27.89 -15.08 -0.51
C ALA A 111 28.69 -14.12 -1.40
N ALA A 112 28.73 -14.39 -2.71
CA ALA A 112 29.40 -13.52 -3.67
C ALA A 112 28.67 -12.18 -3.84
N LEU A 113 27.33 -12.20 -3.87
CA LEU A 113 26.51 -10.98 -3.91
C LEU A 113 26.71 -10.10 -2.66
N ARG A 114 26.83 -10.70 -1.46
CA ARG A 114 27.15 -9.95 -0.23
C ARG A 114 28.51 -9.27 -0.32
N ALA A 115 29.55 -9.99 -0.76
CA ALA A 115 30.87 -9.41 -0.96
C ALA A 115 30.88 -8.31 -2.05
N LEU A 116 29.97 -8.39 -3.02
CA LEU A 116 29.79 -7.34 -4.03
C LEU A 116 29.09 -6.10 -3.43
N VAL A 117 28.07 -6.26 -2.58
CA VAL A 117 27.41 -5.16 -1.86
C VAL A 117 28.36 -4.45 -0.88
N GLU A 118 29.30 -5.17 -0.26
CA GLU A 118 30.33 -4.55 0.59
C GLU A 118 31.25 -3.62 -0.21
N ARG A 119 31.56 -3.98 -1.47
CA ARG A 119 32.37 -3.17 -2.38
C ARG A 119 31.58 -2.03 -3.02
N TYR A 120 30.32 -2.26 -3.35
CA TYR A 120 29.43 -1.31 -4.02
C TYR A 120 28.13 -1.09 -3.21
N PRO A 121 28.24 -0.43 -2.03
CA PRO A 121 27.13 -0.27 -1.08
C PRO A 121 25.96 0.59 -1.59
N GLU A 122 26.20 1.42 -2.61
CA GLU A 122 25.25 2.40 -3.14
C GLU A 122 24.75 2.03 -4.55
N ASP A 123 25.13 0.85 -5.07
CA ASP A 123 24.76 0.41 -6.43
C ASP A 123 23.42 -0.36 -6.42
N PRO A 124 22.31 0.23 -6.91
CA PRO A 124 20.98 -0.36 -6.75
C PRO A 124 20.81 -1.74 -7.41
N PRO A 125 21.30 -1.99 -8.64
CA PRO A 125 21.32 -3.32 -9.25
C PRO A 125 21.93 -4.41 -8.37
N VAL A 126 23.05 -4.15 -7.71
CA VAL A 126 23.75 -5.12 -6.85
C VAL A 126 22.93 -5.42 -5.59
N VAL A 127 22.41 -4.38 -4.93
CA VAL A 127 21.58 -4.53 -3.73
C VAL A 127 20.27 -5.24 -4.05
N ARG A 128 19.65 -4.95 -5.20
CA ARG A 128 18.47 -5.64 -5.70
C ARG A 128 18.74 -7.12 -5.98
N ALA A 129 19.83 -7.44 -6.67
CA ALA A 129 20.22 -8.82 -6.95
C ALA A 129 20.38 -9.65 -5.67
N LEU A 130 21.01 -9.07 -4.64
CA LEU A 130 21.12 -9.69 -3.32
C LEU A 130 19.76 -9.92 -2.66
N ALA A 131 18.88 -8.93 -2.63
CA ALA A 131 17.54 -9.06 -2.05
C ALA A 131 16.71 -10.16 -2.73
N LEU A 132 16.76 -10.22 -4.07
CA LEU A 132 16.08 -11.25 -4.85
C LEU A 132 16.67 -12.64 -4.58
N ALA A 133 18.00 -12.77 -4.48
CA ALA A 133 18.67 -14.03 -4.14
C ALA A 133 18.27 -14.52 -2.75
N GLN A 134 18.28 -13.66 -1.74
CA GLN A 134 17.80 -13.97 -0.38
C GLN A 134 16.33 -14.41 -0.39
N GLY A 135 15.50 -13.75 -1.18
CA GLY A 135 14.10 -14.13 -1.38
C GLY A 135 13.92 -15.53 -1.97
N ARG A 136 14.80 -15.95 -2.91
CA ARG A 136 14.79 -17.30 -3.50
C ARG A 136 15.17 -18.37 -2.47
N GLU A 137 16.13 -18.09 -1.59
CA GLU A 137 16.56 -18.99 -0.51
C GLU A 137 15.66 -18.94 0.73
N LYS A 138 14.52 -18.20 0.67
CA LYS A 138 13.57 -18.00 1.78
C LYS A 138 14.20 -17.32 3.01
N ALA A 139 15.33 -16.63 2.84
CA ALA A 139 15.91 -15.75 3.84
C ALA A 139 15.17 -14.41 3.89
N PHE A 140 13.87 -14.44 4.18
CA PHE A 140 12.97 -13.31 3.99
C PHE A 140 13.27 -12.11 4.90
N ALA A 141 13.74 -12.33 6.13
CA ALA A 141 14.13 -11.25 7.03
C ALA A 141 15.30 -10.43 6.46
N ASP A 142 16.34 -11.12 5.94
CA ASP A 142 17.47 -10.50 5.26
C ASP A 142 17.03 -9.79 3.98
N ALA A 143 16.15 -10.41 3.20
CA ALA A 143 15.61 -9.83 1.97
C ALA A 143 14.88 -8.51 2.25
N LEU A 144 14.04 -8.45 3.29
CA LEU A 144 13.31 -7.24 3.69
C LEU A 144 14.24 -6.13 4.19
N SER A 145 15.30 -6.47 4.94
CA SER A 145 16.27 -5.46 5.38
C SER A 145 17.08 -4.90 4.20
N THR A 146 17.46 -5.76 3.26
CA THR A 146 18.16 -5.38 2.03
C THR A 146 17.26 -4.53 1.13
N MET A 147 15.97 -4.85 1.00
CA MET A 147 14.99 -4.04 0.26
C MET A 147 14.74 -2.68 0.91
N LYS A 148 14.69 -2.60 2.24
CA LYS A 148 14.60 -1.30 2.92
C LYS A 148 15.76 -0.38 2.53
N ARG A 149 16.99 -0.90 2.58
CA ARG A 149 18.17 -0.17 2.13
C ARG A 149 18.10 0.19 0.64
N LEU A 150 17.64 -0.73 -0.21
CA LEU A 150 17.44 -0.48 -1.64
C LEU A 150 16.53 0.74 -1.87
N PHE A 151 15.42 0.85 -1.14
CA PHE A 151 14.49 1.98 -1.28
C PHE A 151 15.02 3.30 -0.72
N GLU A 152 15.96 3.24 0.23
CA GLU A 152 16.65 4.44 0.75
C GLU A 152 17.64 5.00 -0.29
N ILE A 153 18.33 4.13 -1.04
CA ILE A 153 19.30 4.56 -2.08
C ILE A 153 18.66 4.83 -3.45
N ALA A 154 17.61 4.09 -3.80
CA ALA A 154 16.95 4.12 -5.11
C ALA A 154 15.42 4.01 -4.95
N PRO A 155 14.73 5.12 -4.62
CA PRO A 155 13.27 5.13 -4.44
C PRO A 155 12.48 4.66 -5.68
N GLU A 156 13.04 4.78 -6.88
CA GLU A 156 12.47 4.28 -8.12
C GLU A 156 12.32 2.76 -8.16
N GLU A 157 13.14 2.02 -7.42
CA GLU A 157 13.05 0.55 -7.32
C GLU A 157 11.78 0.08 -6.60
N THR A 158 11.06 0.98 -5.92
CA THR A 158 9.75 0.67 -5.33
C THR A 158 8.70 0.30 -6.38
N GLY A 159 8.92 0.65 -7.65
CA GLY A 159 8.07 0.28 -8.79
C GLY A 159 8.60 -0.89 -9.63
N ASN A 160 9.62 -1.62 -9.16
CA ASN A 160 10.18 -2.77 -9.87
C ASN A 160 9.31 -4.03 -9.66
N ASP A 161 8.78 -4.60 -10.75
CA ASP A 161 7.87 -5.75 -10.72
C ASP A 161 8.43 -6.96 -9.95
N GLN A 162 9.74 -7.26 -10.04
CA GLN A 162 10.34 -8.40 -9.35
C GLN A 162 10.37 -8.17 -7.83
N VAL A 163 10.66 -6.94 -7.42
CA VAL A 163 10.69 -6.53 -6.02
C VAL A 163 9.27 -6.52 -5.44
N GLU A 164 8.31 -5.93 -6.14
CA GLU A 164 6.90 -5.94 -5.74
C GLU A 164 6.38 -7.38 -5.56
N GLN A 165 6.62 -8.26 -6.54
CA GLN A 165 6.21 -9.67 -6.46
C GLN A 165 6.86 -10.42 -5.30
N LEU A 166 8.13 -10.14 -4.98
CA LEU A 166 8.79 -10.73 -3.83
C LEU A 166 8.16 -10.25 -2.52
N ILE A 167 7.92 -8.94 -2.37
CA ILE A 167 7.28 -8.37 -1.17
C ILE A 167 5.87 -8.94 -0.96
N LEU A 168 5.07 -9.03 -2.02
CA LEU A 168 3.72 -9.61 -1.96
C LEU A 168 3.76 -11.11 -1.61
N ARG A 169 4.76 -11.84 -2.09
CA ARG A 169 4.98 -13.25 -1.70
C ARG A 169 5.31 -13.36 -0.22
N ILE A 170 6.19 -12.52 0.30
CA ILE A 170 6.58 -12.50 1.71
C ILE A 170 5.40 -12.09 2.60
N ALA A 171 4.60 -11.11 2.18
CA ALA A 171 3.40 -10.68 2.88
C ALA A 171 2.33 -11.78 2.99
N ASN A 172 2.36 -12.79 2.12
CA ASN A 172 1.50 -13.97 2.20
C ASN A 172 2.14 -15.15 2.96
N GLY A 173 3.30 -14.94 3.57
CA GLY A 173 4.06 -15.95 4.31
C GLY A 173 3.64 -16.08 5.78
N PRO A 174 4.53 -16.63 6.63
CA PRO A 174 4.32 -16.69 8.07
C PRO A 174 4.04 -15.32 8.72
N PRO A 175 3.21 -15.24 9.78
CA PRO A 175 2.75 -13.98 10.35
C PRO A 175 3.84 -12.98 10.74
N ASP A 176 4.94 -13.46 11.33
CA ASP A 176 6.09 -12.66 11.77
C ASP A 176 6.77 -11.92 10.62
N VAL A 177 7.02 -12.63 9.51
CA VAL A 177 7.65 -12.05 8.32
C VAL A 177 6.65 -11.20 7.53
N ALA A 178 5.39 -11.63 7.48
CA ALA A 178 4.31 -10.91 6.80
C ALA A 178 4.11 -9.51 7.40
N LEU A 179 4.13 -9.37 8.72
CA LEU A 179 4.06 -8.07 9.39
C LEU A 179 5.18 -7.13 8.96
N THR A 180 6.41 -7.64 8.85
CA THR A 180 7.57 -6.83 8.47
C THR A 180 7.45 -6.38 7.01
N ALA A 181 6.94 -7.23 6.12
CA ALA A 181 6.66 -6.85 4.73
C ALA A 181 5.56 -5.79 4.62
N LEU A 182 4.48 -5.93 5.40
CA LEU A 182 3.39 -4.94 5.46
C LEU A 182 3.86 -3.59 6.02
N ASP A 183 4.74 -3.60 7.02
CA ASP A 183 5.36 -2.38 7.56
C ASP A 183 6.27 -1.70 6.54
N LEU A 184 7.06 -2.49 5.79
CA LEU A 184 7.90 -1.99 4.70
C LEU A 184 7.05 -1.29 3.63
N MET A 185 5.93 -1.91 3.20
CA MET A 185 4.98 -1.29 2.28
C MET A 185 4.43 0.03 2.85
N ALA A 186 3.99 0.04 4.11
CA ALA A 186 3.37 1.21 4.71
C ALA A 186 4.31 2.42 4.85
N LYS A 187 5.61 2.19 5.10
CA LYS A 187 6.56 3.25 5.51
C LYS A 187 7.63 3.59 4.48
N HIS A 188 8.09 2.64 3.68
CA HIS A 188 9.32 2.78 2.89
C HIS A 188 9.10 2.78 1.37
N MET A 189 7.88 2.52 0.90
CA MET A 189 7.57 2.46 -0.54
C MET A 189 6.86 3.70 -1.09
N GLY A 190 6.77 4.78 -0.31
CA GLY A 190 6.09 6.02 -0.72
C GLY A 190 4.66 5.76 -1.17
N SER A 191 4.26 6.29 -2.33
CA SER A 191 2.90 6.11 -2.87
C SER A 191 2.60 4.72 -3.40
N ARG A 192 3.64 3.92 -3.72
CA ARG A 192 3.47 2.52 -4.19
C ARG A 192 3.08 1.58 -3.06
N GLY A 193 3.55 1.86 -1.85
CA GLY A 193 3.23 1.10 -0.65
C GLY A 193 1.72 0.90 -0.42
N PRO A 194 0.93 1.99 -0.31
CA PRO A 194 -0.52 1.91 -0.20
C PRO A 194 -1.20 1.15 -1.34
N ASP A 195 -0.69 1.24 -2.58
CA ASP A 195 -1.24 0.49 -3.72
C ASP A 195 -1.04 -1.03 -3.53
N LEU A 196 0.12 -1.47 -3.03
CA LEU A 196 0.39 -2.87 -2.72
C LEU A 196 -0.43 -3.36 -1.51
N LEU A 197 -0.56 -2.53 -0.46
CA LEU A 197 -1.43 -2.86 0.68
C LEU A 197 -2.87 -3.09 0.21
N TYR A 198 -3.35 -2.27 -0.74
CA TYR A 198 -4.67 -2.45 -1.33
C TYR A 198 -4.79 -3.74 -2.14
N GLU A 199 -3.73 -4.12 -2.86
CA GLU A 199 -3.66 -5.42 -3.52
C GLU A 199 -3.74 -6.58 -2.51
N VAL A 200 -3.02 -6.50 -1.39
CA VAL A 200 -3.09 -7.51 -0.32
C VAL A 200 -4.52 -7.69 0.17
N VAL A 201 -5.23 -6.58 0.38
CA VAL A 201 -6.60 -6.61 0.90
C VAL A 201 -7.61 -7.18 -0.12
N THR A 202 -7.44 -6.86 -1.41
CA THR A 202 -8.41 -7.23 -2.45
C THR A 202 -8.08 -8.53 -3.17
N GLY A 203 -6.82 -8.98 -3.11
CA GLY A 203 -6.32 -10.14 -3.84
C GLY A 203 -6.81 -11.45 -3.22
N ALA A 204 -7.43 -12.30 -4.05
CA ALA A 204 -7.96 -13.60 -3.63
C ALA A 204 -6.91 -14.55 -3.02
N ARG A 205 -5.63 -14.38 -3.39
CA ARG A 205 -4.49 -15.22 -2.96
C ARG A 205 -4.04 -15.04 -1.51
N PHE A 206 -4.47 -13.95 -0.86
CA PHE A 206 -4.05 -13.63 0.50
C PHE A 206 -4.96 -14.27 1.55
N GLY A 207 -4.38 -14.77 2.64
CA GLY A 207 -5.14 -15.23 3.79
C GLY A 207 -5.81 -14.10 4.58
N ASP A 208 -6.65 -14.43 5.55
CA ASP A 208 -7.39 -13.44 6.35
C ASP A 208 -6.45 -12.56 7.18
N TYR A 209 -5.40 -13.16 7.77
CA TYR A 209 -4.43 -12.44 8.59
C TYR A 209 -3.74 -11.25 7.88
N PRO A 210 -3.05 -11.42 6.74
CA PRO A 210 -2.43 -10.30 6.04
C PRO A 210 -3.46 -9.30 5.50
N ARG A 211 -4.65 -9.76 5.10
CA ARG A 211 -5.75 -8.87 4.67
C ARG A 211 -6.22 -7.95 5.80
N ASP A 212 -6.45 -8.49 6.99
CA ASP A 212 -6.91 -7.71 8.15
C ASP A 212 -5.87 -6.70 8.61
N HIS A 213 -4.58 -7.08 8.59
CA HIS A 213 -3.48 -6.16 8.90
C HIS A 213 -3.32 -5.06 7.84
N ALA A 214 -3.29 -5.41 6.55
CA ALA A 214 -3.20 -4.42 5.47
C ALA A 214 -4.41 -3.47 5.46
N SER A 215 -5.61 -4.00 5.75
CA SER A 215 -6.85 -3.23 5.86
C SER A 215 -6.78 -2.16 6.96
N ARG A 216 -6.16 -2.49 8.11
CA ARG A 216 -5.90 -1.56 9.20
C ARG A 216 -4.83 -0.52 8.86
N LEU A 217 -3.73 -0.92 8.24
CA LEU A 217 -2.67 0.01 7.81
C LEU A 217 -3.21 1.06 6.84
N LEU A 218 -4.07 0.66 5.89
CA LEU A 218 -4.74 1.59 4.98
C LEU A 218 -5.69 2.59 5.67
N HIS A 219 -6.07 2.35 6.93
CA HIS A 219 -6.83 3.31 7.73
C HIS A 219 -5.97 4.35 8.44
N GLU A 220 -4.68 4.09 8.59
CA GLU A 220 -3.77 5.02 9.26
C GLU A 220 -3.62 6.29 8.43
N SER A 221 -3.65 7.45 9.11
CA SER A 221 -3.55 8.75 8.45
C SER A 221 -2.21 8.94 7.73
N SER A 222 -1.13 8.42 8.30
CA SER A 222 0.22 8.40 7.69
C SER A 222 0.22 7.68 6.34
N VAL A 223 -0.39 6.49 6.26
CA VAL A 223 -0.46 5.69 5.03
C VAL A 223 -1.39 6.35 4.01
N ARG A 224 -2.53 6.92 4.46
CA ARG A 224 -3.46 7.64 3.59
C ARG A 224 -2.86 8.91 2.99
N GLN A 225 -1.94 9.57 3.67
CA GLN A 225 -1.24 10.74 3.13
C GLN A 225 -0.29 10.39 1.97
N LEU A 226 0.25 9.16 1.96
CA LEU A 226 1.09 8.64 0.88
C LEU A 226 0.26 8.10 -0.29
N ALA A 227 -0.99 7.70 -0.04
CA ALA A 227 -1.87 7.10 -1.03
C ALA A 227 -2.27 8.08 -2.14
N SER A 228 -2.37 7.57 -3.37
CA SER A 228 -2.93 8.35 -4.48
C SER A 228 -4.42 8.69 -4.23
N PRO A 229 -4.94 9.83 -4.73
CA PRO A 229 -6.36 10.17 -4.59
C PRO A 229 -7.30 9.10 -5.15
N ALA A 230 -6.91 8.47 -6.26
CA ALA A 230 -7.66 7.38 -6.87
C ALA A 230 -7.76 6.15 -5.96
N LEU A 231 -6.66 5.79 -5.28
CA LEU A 231 -6.63 4.69 -4.33
C LEU A 231 -7.52 4.99 -3.11
N ILE A 232 -7.44 6.20 -2.57
CA ILE A 232 -8.26 6.61 -1.41
C ILE A 232 -9.74 6.38 -1.72
N ILE A 233 -10.20 6.80 -2.91
CA ILE A 233 -11.59 6.62 -3.33
C ILE A 233 -11.94 5.13 -3.48
N ALA A 234 -11.07 4.35 -4.11
CA ALA A 234 -11.31 2.91 -4.29
C ALA A 234 -11.44 2.20 -2.94
N ASP A 235 -10.58 2.52 -1.98
CA ASP A 235 -10.62 1.97 -0.63
C ASP A 235 -11.82 2.45 0.17
N ASP A 236 -12.17 3.74 0.11
CA ASP A 236 -13.37 4.27 0.76
C ASP A 236 -14.63 3.59 0.21
N LEU A 237 -14.75 3.42 -1.11
CA LEU A 237 -15.87 2.72 -1.76
C LEU A 237 -15.93 1.24 -1.36
N ARG A 238 -14.79 0.54 -1.32
CA ARG A 238 -14.70 -0.88 -0.93
C ARG A 238 -15.30 -1.14 0.46
N ARG A 239 -15.10 -0.21 1.39
CA ARG A 239 -15.51 -0.36 2.79
C ARG A 239 -16.97 0.02 3.04
N LEU A 240 -17.66 0.60 2.05
CA LEU A 240 -19.06 0.95 2.19
C LEU A 240 -19.93 -0.31 2.27
N SER A 241 -20.61 -0.49 3.41
CA SER A 241 -21.68 -1.49 3.57
C SER A 241 -23.00 -1.04 2.93
N GLY A 242 -23.21 0.28 2.83
CA GLY A 242 -24.41 0.93 2.32
C GLY A 242 -24.29 1.46 0.90
N CYS A 243 -25.24 2.32 0.52
CA CYS A 243 -25.16 3.08 -0.72
C CYS A 243 -24.18 4.26 -0.56
N PRO A 244 -23.35 4.56 -1.56
CA PRO A 244 -22.46 5.71 -1.52
C PRO A 244 -23.24 7.02 -1.50
N THR A 245 -22.64 8.10 -1.02
CA THR A 245 -23.24 9.44 -1.11
C THR A 245 -23.02 10.06 -2.48
N LYS A 246 -23.85 11.06 -2.85
CA LYS A 246 -23.64 11.83 -4.09
C LYS A 246 -22.25 12.49 -4.13
N ALA A 247 -21.76 12.97 -2.99
CA ALA A 247 -20.43 13.58 -2.88
C ALA A 247 -19.31 12.56 -3.18
N GLN A 248 -19.40 11.35 -2.60
CA GLN A 248 -18.44 10.27 -2.89
C GLN A 248 -18.45 9.89 -4.38
N LEU A 249 -19.64 9.79 -5.00
CA LEU A 249 -19.74 9.50 -6.43
C LEU A 249 -19.22 10.64 -7.31
N ALA A 250 -19.41 11.90 -6.90
CA ALA A 250 -18.86 13.06 -7.61
C ALA A 250 -17.32 13.05 -7.56
N THR A 251 -16.73 12.70 -6.42
CA THR A 251 -15.27 12.55 -6.28
C THR A 251 -14.76 11.35 -7.08
N ALA A 252 -15.41 10.19 -7.00
CA ALA A 252 -15.08 9.03 -7.82
C ALA A 252 -15.16 9.30 -9.32
N ARG A 253 -16.13 10.12 -9.74
CA ARG A 253 -16.22 10.56 -11.13
C ARG A 253 -15.01 11.39 -11.56
N ARG A 254 -14.44 12.24 -10.69
CA ARG A 254 -13.27 13.08 -11.02
C ARG A 254 -11.97 12.29 -10.96
N GLU A 255 -11.75 11.57 -9.88
CA GLU A 255 -10.43 11.05 -9.48
C GLU A 255 -10.36 9.53 -9.43
N GLY A 256 -11.49 8.82 -9.51
CA GLY A 256 -11.52 7.36 -9.44
C GLY A 256 -10.83 6.69 -10.65
N ASP A 257 -10.29 5.50 -10.41
CA ASP A 257 -9.64 4.66 -11.43
C ASP A 257 -10.33 3.29 -11.57
N VAL A 258 -9.67 2.37 -12.28
CA VAL A 258 -10.17 1.01 -12.55
C VAL A 258 -10.53 0.24 -11.29
N ARG A 259 -9.85 0.48 -10.16
CA ARG A 259 -10.13 -0.20 -8.89
C ARG A 259 -11.49 0.21 -8.33
N ALA A 260 -11.80 1.50 -8.39
CA ALA A 260 -13.10 2.02 -7.98
C ALA A 260 -14.25 1.52 -8.88
N LEU A 261 -13.97 1.29 -10.18
CA LEU A 261 -14.98 0.85 -11.16
C LEU A 261 -15.68 -0.45 -10.74
N HIS A 262 -14.94 -1.39 -10.14
CA HIS A 262 -15.50 -2.67 -9.70
C HIS A 262 -16.65 -2.46 -8.70
N TYR A 263 -16.46 -1.61 -7.70
CA TYR A 263 -17.49 -1.32 -6.70
C TYR A 263 -18.64 -0.51 -7.27
N VAL A 264 -18.34 0.51 -8.09
CA VAL A 264 -19.37 1.31 -8.77
C VAL A 264 -20.30 0.40 -9.61
N LYS A 265 -19.73 -0.54 -10.36
CA LYS A 265 -20.50 -1.52 -11.14
C LYS A 265 -21.28 -2.50 -10.27
N HIS A 266 -20.72 -2.92 -9.14
CA HIS A 266 -21.43 -3.78 -8.20
C HIS A 266 -22.78 -3.16 -7.78
N TRP A 267 -22.83 -1.87 -7.44
CA TRP A 267 -24.08 -1.19 -7.09
C TRP A 267 -25.03 -0.94 -8.27
N LEU A 268 -24.55 -1.02 -9.51
CA LEU A 268 -25.38 -0.95 -10.72
C LEU A 268 -26.02 -2.30 -11.07
N THR A 269 -25.56 -3.40 -10.47
CA THR A 269 -26.10 -4.73 -10.72
C THR A 269 -27.58 -4.79 -10.33
N PRO A 270 -28.49 -5.11 -11.28
CA PRO A 270 -29.90 -5.27 -10.94
C PRO A 270 -30.08 -6.52 -10.08
N HIS A 271 -30.91 -6.40 -9.04
CA HIS A 271 -31.35 -7.51 -8.21
C HIS A 271 -32.87 -7.65 -8.29
N ARG A 272 -33.39 -8.85 -8.00
CA ARG A 272 -34.84 -9.08 -7.95
C ARG A 272 -35.40 -8.43 -6.69
N CYS A 273 -36.35 -7.50 -6.88
CA CYS A 273 -37.07 -6.85 -5.81
C CYS A 273 -38.58 -7.12 -5.96
N ALA A 274 -39.33 -6.87 -4.88
CA ALA A 274 -40.74 -7.20 -4.68
C ALA A 274 -41.04 -8.64 -4.28
N THR A 275 -42.17 -8.82 -3.58
CA THR A 275 -42.67 -10.08 -2.98
C THR A 275 -42.72 -11.23 -3.97
N ASN A 276 -42.94 -10.95 -5.26
CA ASN A 276 -43.03 -11.97 -6.32
C ASN A 276 -41.80 -12.02 -7.25
N ARG A 277 -40.69 -11.33 -6.92
CA ARG A 277 -39.45 -11.25 -7.75
C ARG A 277 -39.67 -10.82 -9.22
N ARG A 278 -40.81 -10.21 -9.55
CA ARG A 278 -41.16 -9.81 -10.93
C ARG A 278 -40.47 -8.53 -11.37
N ARG A 279 -40.02 -7.67 -10.43
CA ARG A 279 -39.35 -6.40 -10.74
C ARG A 279 -37.85 -6.52 -10.51
N THR A 280 -37.07 -5.87 -11.37
CA THR A 280 -35.64 -5.66 -11.18
C THR A 280 -35.44 -4.29 -10.55
N CYS A 281 -34.77 -4.25 -9.40
CA CYS A 281 -34.38 -3.00 -8.75
C CYS A 281 -32.86 -2.91 -8.68
N ILE A 282 -32.38 -1.72 -8.40
CA ILE A 282 -30.97 -1.42 -8.15
C ILE A 282 -30.86 -0.99 -6.69
N LYS A 283 -29.87 -1.52 -5.96
CA LYS A 283 -29.77 -1.36 -4.50
C LYS A 283 -29.80 0.11 -4.10
N CYS A 284 -29.17 0.95 -4.94
CA CYS A 284 -29.05 2.38 -4.77
C CYS A 284 -29.81 3.15 -5.87
N GLY A 285 -31.09 2.81 -6.07
CA GLY A 285 -31.92 3.33 -7.18
C GLY A 285 -31.97 4.86 -7.28
N SER A 286 -32.00 5.59 -6.16
CA SER A 286 -32.00 7.06 -6.14
C SER A 286 -30.71 7.69 -6.68
N LEU A 287 -29.61 6.93 -6.70
CA LEU A 287 -28.28 7.36 -7.13
C LEU A 287 -27.89 6.77 -8.49
N HIS A 288 -28.84 6.15 -9.18
CA HIS A 288 -28.55 5.39 -10.38
C HIS A 288 -27.90 6.22 -11.49
N LYS A 289 -28.36 7.47 -11.68
CA LYS A 289 -27.78 8.41 -12.65
C LYS A 289 -26.33 8.75 -12.28
N ASP A 290 -26.06 9.02 -11.01
CA ASP A 290 -24.74 9.38 -10.50
C ASP A 290 -23.75 8.20 -10.60
N LEU A 291 -24.20 6.98 -10.28
CA LEU A 291 -23.43 5.74 -10.42
C LEU A 291 -23.02 5.48 -11.88
N ARG A 292 -23.98 5.60 -12.82
CA ARG A 292 -23.67 5.47 -14.26
C ARG A 292 -22.68 6.54 -14.72
N ALA A 293 -22.89 7.79 -14.33
CA ALA A 293 -21.99 8.88 -14.70
C ALA A 293 -20.55 8.69 -14.16
N ALA A 294 -20.42 8.21 -12.92
CA ALA A 294 -19.12 7.86 -12.34
C ALA A 294 -18.46 6.69 -13.10
N ALA A 295 -19.20 5.61 -13.36
CA ALA A 295 -18.69 4.46 -14.10
C ALA A 295 -18.20 4.84 -15.50
N SER A 296 -18.99 5.59 -16.27
CA SER A 296 -18.61 6.03 -17.62
C SER A 296 -17.39 6.94 -17.64
N ALA A 297 -17.26 7.84 -16.66
CA ALA A 297 -16.08 8.71 -16.56
C ALA A 297 -14.80 7.93 -16.25
N ILE A 298 -14.88 6.95 -15.35
CA ILE A 298 -13.76 6.07 -15.01
C ILE A 298 -13.37 5.20 -16.21
N GLU A 299 -14.34 4.63 -16.92
CA GLU A 299 -14.10 3.83 -18.13
C GLU A 299 -13.44 4.65 -19.24
N LYS A 300 -13.90 5.89 -19.44
CA LYS A 300 -13.29 6.81 -20.41
C LYS A 300 -11.82 7.05 -20.08
N ARG A 301 -11.48 7.42 -18.84
CA ARG A 301 -10.09 7.62 -18.41
C ARG A 301 -9.23 6.37 -18.57
N ARG A 302 -9.77 5.19 -18.25
CA ARG A 302 -9.07 3.91 -18.45
C ARG A 302 -8.71 3.72 -19.93
N ASN A 303 -9.65 3.96 -20.82
CA ASN A 303 -9.43 3.79 -22.26
C ASN A 303 -8.44 4.83 -22.81
N GLU A 304 -8.49 6.08 -22.34
CA GLU A 304 -7.51 7.13 -22.66
C GLU A 304 -6.11 6.77 -22.18
N LYS A 305 -5.96 6.27 -20.94
CA LYS A 305 -4.68 5.80 -20.40
C LYS A 305 -4.13 4.61 -21.20
N ALA A 306 -4.99 3.66 -21.59
CA ALA A 306 -4.60 2.52 -22.42
C ALA A 306 -4.14 2.95 -23.82
N ALA A 307 -4.84 3.92 -24.44
CA ALA A 307 -4.44 4.49 -25.72
C ALA A 307 -3.10 5.23 -25.62
N ALA A 308 -2.90 6.02 -24.56
CA ALA A 308 -1.63 6.71 -24.31
C ALA A 308 -0.47 5.72 -24.15
N SER A 309 -0.65 4.62 -23.40
CA SER A 309 0.38 3.58 -23.26
C SER A 309 0.68 2.82 -24.54
N ALA A 310 -0.30 2.66 -25.44
CA ALA A 310 -0.09 2.02 -26.73
C ALA A 310 0.63 2.93 -27.75
N SER A 311 0.47 4.25 -27.61
CA SER A 311 1.11 5.24 -28.48
C SER A 311 2.52 5.65 -28.05
N ALA A 312 2.95 5.26 -26.84
CA ALA A 312 4.32 5.54 -26.38
C ALA A 312 5.28 4.77 -27.30
N PRO A 313 6.09 5.46 -28.14
CA PRO A 313 7.03 4.79 -29.02
C PRO A 313 7.95 3.93 -28.16
N ALA A 314 8.24 2.71 -28.60
CA ALA A 314 9.22 1.82 -28.00
C ALA A 314 10.62 2.45 -28.13
N ALA A 315 10.86 3.53 -27.40
CA ALA A 315 12.07 4.29 -27.44
C ALA A 315 13.16 3.48 -26.74
N SER A 316 14.16 3.09 -27.54
CA SER A 316 15.49 2.71 -27.10
C SER A 316 15.65 1.32 -26.44
N ALA A 317 15.36 0.27 -27.21
CA ALA A 317 16.25 -0.89 -27.22
C ALA A 317 17.45 -0.54 -28.13
N ALA A 318 18.36 0.30 -27.63
CA ALA A 318 19.67 0.47 -28.25
C ALA A 318 20.55 -0.70 -27.75
N PRO A 319 21.23 -1.43 -28.65
CA PRO A 319 22.09 -2.56 -28.30
C PRO A 319 23.35 -2.14 -27.53
#